data_AF-A0A951FCP3-F1
#
_entry.id   AF-A0A951FCP3-F1
#
_cell.length_a   1.000
_cell.length_b   1.000
_cell.length_c   1.000
_cell.angle_alpha   90.00
_cell.angle_beta   90.00
_cell.angle_gamma   90.00
#
_symmetry.space_group_name_H-M   'P 1'
#
loop_
_entity.id
_entity.type
_entity.pdbx_description
1 polymer ?
#
loop_
_entity_poly.entity_id
_entity_poly.type
_entity_poly.pdbx_seq_one_letter_code
_entity_poly.pdbx_strand_id
1 'polypeptide(L)'
;NVLAKGLPASPGAASGTVVFDPDDAEQRAAEGEKVILVRVETAPEDFHGMVAAQAVLTARGGMTSHAAVVARGMGKPCVAGAGELRINYANEQFTVGETVVKKGEYITLDGSTGEVFQGQLETQDPELGEDFQTLMGWADEFRKIGVRTNADTPHDSEVARGFGAEGIGLCRTEHMFFEGDRIDAVREMIVADTLEQRKAALAKVEPYQKEDFVGIFKAMNGLPVTIRTLDPPLHEFLPHEDAEIHDLADKMGIAFEKLKGKVESLREANPMLGFRGCRLGIVYPEITEMQARAIFTAAKECQDQGIEVHPEVMIPLVNTLEELRRQADIVRRVAGEVGFEGYLVGTMIELPRAALVADKIAEVAEFFSFGTNDLTQTTMGISRDDSARFVPKYVEEKILRDDPFQVLDQEGVGQLVEIGTQRGRKTRSDLKVGICGEHGGEPSSVVFFANTGLNYVSCSPYRVPIARLAAAQAALGEARRDK
;
A
#
# COMPACT_ATOMS: atom_id res chain seq x y z
N ASN A 1 19.60 18.88 25.05
CA ASN A 1 20.65 18.42 24.11
C ASN A 1 20.18 18.59 22.67
N VAL A 2 19.91 19.83 22.27
CA VAL A 2 19.62 20.15 20.86
C VAL A 2 20.96 20.25 20.15
N LEU A 3 21.14 19.48 19.07
CA LEU A 3 22.32 19.50 18.22
C LEU A 3 22.26 20.66 17.23
N ALA A 4 21.13 20.77 16.52
CA ALA A 4 20.93 21.75 15.45
C ALA A 4 19.44 22.09 15.34
N LYS A 5 19.15 23.18 14.62
CA LYS A 5 17.80 23.56 14.22
C LYS A 5 17.73 23.83 12.72
N GLY A 6 16.80 23.17 12.05
CA GLY A 6 16.46 23.40 10.65
C GLY A 6 15.04 23.94 10.49
N LEU A 7 14.51 23.79 9.29
CA LEU A 7 13.13 24.12 8.95
C LEU A 7 12.21 22.93 9.27
N PRO A 8 11.04 23.15 9.91
CA PRO A 8 10.06 22.12 10.21
C PRO A 8 9.32 21.70 8.94
N ALA A 9 9.95 20.84 8.14
CA ALA A 9 9.54 20.55 6.76
C ALA A 9 8.34 19.59 6.69
N SER A 10 8.27 18.62 7.59
CA SER A 10 7.15 17.70 7.76
C SER A 10 6.98 17.36 9.24
N PRO A 11 5.78 17.50 9.81
CA PRO A 11 5.56 17.37 11.25
C PRO A 11 5.76 15.94 11.79
N GLY A 12 5.86 15.84 13.10
CA GLY A 12 6.02 14.58 13.85
C GLY A 12 7.40 14.44 14.50
N ALA A 13 7.59 13.41 15.32
CA ALA A 13 8.85 13.14 16.01
C ALA A 13 9.30 11.70 15.74
N ALA A 14 10.60 11.51 15.46
CA ALA A 14 11.16 10.20 15.21
C ALA A 14 12.58 10.08 15.75
N SER A 15 12.85 8.93 16.35
CA SER A 15 14.17 8.55 16.87
C SER A 15 14.70 7.35 16.09
N GLY A 16 15.98 7.38 15.74
CA GLY A 16 16.62 6.26 15.04
C GLY A 16 18.12 6.46 14.87
N THR A 17 18.78 5.43 14.37
CA THR A 17 20.21 5.46 14.09
C THR A 17 20.50 6.19 12.79
N VAL A 18 21.58 6.96 12.74
CA VAL A 18 21.95 7.75 11.56
C VAL A 18 22.46 6.85 10.43
N VAL A 19 21.96 7.09 9.22
CA VAL A 19 22.46 6.56 7.95
C VAL A 19 22.63 7.69 6.94
N PHE A 20 23.60 7.57 6.03
CA PHE A 20 23.94 8.62 5.05
C PHE A 20 23.67 8.24 3.60
N ASP A 21 23.34 6.97 3.39
CA ASP A 21 23.10 6.36 2.10
C ASP A 21 21.67 5.78 2.07
N PRO A 22 20.91 6.00 1.00
CA PRO A 22 19.51 5.56 0.93
C PRO A 22 19.39 4.03 0.77
N ASP A 23 20.33 3.34 0.12
CA ASP A 23 20.32 1.87 -0.01
C ASP A 23 20.56 1.24 1.38
N ASP A 24 21.49 1.81 2.16
CA ASP A 24 21.75 1.41 3.55
C ASP A 24 20.54 1.67 4.46
N ALA A 25 19.77 2.74 4.20
CA ALA A 25 18.54 3.00 4.93
C ALA A 25 17.47 1.93 4.67
N GLU A 26 17.32 1.50 3.42
CA GLU A 26 16.41 0.43 3.03
C GLU A 26 16.83 -0.92 3.63
N GLN A 27 18.09 -1.29 3.48
CA GLN A 27 18.62 -2.55 4.02
C GLN A 27 18.42 -2.65 5.55
N ARG A 28 18.84 -1.63 6.30
CA ARG A 28 18.74 -1.67 7.77
C ARG A 28 17.30 -1.59 8.26
N ALA A 29 16.43 -0.88 7.56
CA ALA A 29 15.01 -0.90 7.87
C ALA A 29 14.38 -2.27 7.61
N ALA A 30 14.79 -2.98 6.55
CA ALA A 30 14.36 -4.34 6.26
C ALA A 30 14.83 -5.35 7.34
N GLU A 31 15.95 -5.07 8.00
CA GLU A 31 16.44 -5.80 9.18
C GLU A 31 15.69 -5.44 10.48
N GLY A 32 14.73 -4.50 10.43
CA GLY A 32 13.91 -4.08 11.55
C GLY A 32 14.47 -2.91 12.36
N GLU A 33 15.56 -2.29 11.90
CA GLU A 33 16.16 -1.15 12.59
C GLU A 33 15.46 0.17 12.28
N LYS A 34 15.32 1.03 13.29
CA LYS A 34 14.83 2.41 13.11
C LYS A 34 15.98 3.28 12.65
N VAL A 35 15.91 3.79 11.42
CA VAL A 35 16.96 4.63 10.83
C VAL A 35 16.48 6.05 10.54
N ILE A 36 17.41 7.00 10.56
CA ILE A 36 17.22 8.41 10.18
C ILE A 36 18.15 8.71 9.01
N LEU A 37 17.57 9.03 7.86
CA LEU A 37 18.34 9.34 6.66
C LEU A 37 18.85 10.79 6.73
N VAL A 38 20.18 10.95 6.75
CA VAL A 38 20.85 12.24 6.83
C VAL A 38 21.57 12.53 5.51
N ARG A 39 21.15 13.60 4.82
CA ARG A 39 21.70 13.98 3.51
C ARG A 39 22.05 15.45 3.44
N VAL A 40 22.95 15.85 2.54
CA VAL A 40 23.16 17.27 2.23
C VAL A 40 21.88 17.83 1.62
N GLU A 41 21.34 17.13 0.64
CA GLU A 41 20.05 17.34 -0.01
C GLU A 41 19.59 15.97 -0.53
N THR A 42 18.28 15.78 -0.70
CA THR A 42 17.74 14.56 -1.31
C THR A 42 17.41 14.77 -2.77
N ALA A 43 17.53 13.72 -3.58
CA ALA A 43 17.09 13.65 -4.96
C ALA A 43 16.04 12.53 -5.14
N PRO A 44 15.33 12.47 -6.29
CA PRO A 44 14.34 11.41 -6.57
C PRO A 44 14.87 9.99 -6.43
N GLU A 45 16.16 9.77 -6.71
CA GLU A 45 16.83 8.48 -6.50
C GLU A 45 16.89 8.04 -5.03
N ASP A 46 16.87 8.98 -4.07
CA ASP A 46 16.88 8.67 -2.64
C ASP A 46 15.51 8.19 -2.11
N PHE A 47 14.47 8.11 -2.95
CA PHE A 47 13.08 7.88 -2.54
C PHE A 47 12.90 6.58 -1.73
N HIS A 48 13.52 5.48 -2.16
CA HIS A 48 13.44 4.19 -1.46
C HIS A 48 13.97 4.30 -0.02
N GLY A 49 15.14 4.91 0.17
CA GLY A 49 15.70 5.16 1.50
C GLY A 49 14.86 6.13 2.34
N MET A 50 14.20 7.12 1.72
CA MET A 50 13.27 8.02 2.42
C MET A 50 12.00 7.31 2.88
N VAL A 51 11.50 6.35 2.09
CA VAL A 51 10.36 5.49 2.46
C VAL A 51 10.74 4.57 3.61
N ALA A 52 11.96 4.01 3.58
CA ALA A 52 12.46 3.12 4.63
C ALA A 52 12.73 3.85 5.96
N ALA A 53 13.32 5.04 5.92
CA ALA A 53 13.73 5.78 7.10
C ALA A 53 12.54 6.27 7.95
N GLN A 54 12.70 6.33 9.27
CA GLN A 54 11.68 6.88 10.17
C GLN A 54 11.50 8.39 9.99
N ALA A 55 12.58 9.09 9.65
CA ALA A 55 12.55 10.51 9.32
C ALA A 55 13.77 10.91 8.47
N VAL A 56 13.69 12.10 7.89
CA VAL A 56 14.70 12.64 6.97
C VAL A 56 15.25 13.96 7.50
N LEU A 57 16.59 14.06 7.58
CA LEU A 57 17.30 15.29 7.93
C LEU A 57 18.14 15.75 6.75
N THR A 58 17.99 17.01 6.34
CA THR A 58 18.87 17.60 5.31
C THR A 58 19.62 18.85 5.78
N ALA A 59 20.87 18.97 5.35
CA ALA A 59 21.67 20.18 5.62
C ALA A 59 21.24 21.38 4.76
N ARG A 60 20.71 21.13 3.57
CA ARG A 60 20.19 22.11 2.61
C ARG A 60 18.76 21.80 2.21
N GLY A 61 18.10 22.78 1.60
CA GLY A 61 16.71 22.68 1.15
C GLY A 61 15.76 23.50 2.01
N GLY A 62 14.72 24.03 1.36
CA GLY A 62 13.66 24.79 2.02
C GLY A 62 12.41 23.95 2.30
N MET A 63 11.35 24.62 2.74
CA MET A 63 10.01 24.02 2.95
C MET A 63 9.38 23.41 1.69
N THR A 64 9.90 23.74 0.51
CA THR A 64 9.47 23.24 -0.81
C THR A 64 10.55 22.37 -1.48
N SER A 65 11.57 21.95 -0.72
CA SER A 65 12.60 21.06 -1.24
C SER A 65 12.06 19.64 -1.47
N HIS A 66 12.75 18.86 -2.28
CA HIS A 66 12.41 17.45 -2.53
C HIS A 66 12.14 16.68 -1.22
N ALA A 67 13.06 16.77 -0.26
CA ALA A 67 12.93 16.15 1.06
C ALA A 67 11.62 16.54 1.75
N ALA A 68 11.32 17.84 1.78
CA ALA A 68 10.14 18.39 2.46
C ALA A 68 8.82 17.94 1.83
N VAL A 69 8.75 17.95 0.49
CA VAL A 69 7.54 17.57 -0.25
C VAL A 69 7.28 16.08 -0.10
N VAL A 70 8.29 15.26 -0.32
CA VAL A 70 8.19 13.80 -0.28
C VAL A 70 7.89 13.31 1.15
N ALA A 71 8.62 13.79 2.16
CA ALA A 71 8.38 13.40 3.55
C ALA A 71 6.97 13.77 4.04
N ARG A 72 6.46 14.93 3.62
CA ARG A 72 5.09 15.36 3.96
C ARG A 72 4.02 14.50 3.30
N GLY A 73 4.23 14.09 2.05
CA GLY A 73 3.35 13.15 1.35
C GLY A 73 3.27 11.79 2.06
N MET A 74 4.37 11.37 2.68
CA MET A 74 4.45 10.11 3.44
C MET A 74 4.04 10.24 4.92
N GLY A 75 3.82 11.46 5.42
CA GLY A 75 3.58 11.70 6.85
C GLY A 75 4.79 11.37 7.74
N LYS A 76 6.01 11.36 7.18
CA LYS A 76 7.24 11.13 7.94
C LYS A 76 7.81 12.46 8.43
N PRO A 77 8.34 12.53 9.66
CA PRO A 77 9.01 13.72 10.15
C PRO A 77 10.16 14.12 9.25
N CYS A 78 10.30 15.43 8.99
CA CYS A 78 11.42 15.94 8.22
C CYS A 78 11.88 17.29 8.75
N VAL A 79 13.19 17.41 8.94
CA VAL A 79 13.87 18.67 9.24
C VAL A 79 14.75 18.99 8.03
N ALA A 80 14.40 20.04 7.30
CA ALA A 80 15.13 20.42 6.09
C ALA A 80 16.01 21.65 6.32
N GLY A 81 17.11 21.78 5.59
CA GLY A 81 17.90 23.01 5.60
C GLY A 81 18.56 23.32 6.95
N ALA A 82 18.93 22.31 7.72
CA ALA A 82 19.70 22.47 8.95
C ALA A 82 21.17 22.82 8.59
N GLY A 83 21.40 24.08 8.19
CA GLY A 83 22.65 24.55 7.59
C GLY A 83 23.87 24.53 8.51
N GLU A 84 23.69 24.25 9.80
CA GLU A 84 24.75 24.02 10.77
C GLU A 84 25.43 22.65 10.58
N LEU A 85 24.76 21.69 9.93
CA LEU A 85 25.36 20.39 9.64
C LEU A 85 26.49 20.50 8.61
N ARG A 86 27.58 19.79 8.90
CA ARG A 86 28.66 19.50 7.96
C ARG A 86 28.76 18.00 7.80
N ILE A 87 28.17 17.50 6.72
CA ILE A 87 28.11 16.06 6.43
C ILE A 87 29.37 15.65 5.66
N ASN A 88 30.00 14.57 6.11
CA ASN A 88 31.15 13.95 5.47
C ASN A 88 30.83 12.49 5.15
N TYR A 89 30.46 12.23 3.90
CA TYR A 89 30.10 10.89 3.43
C TYR A 89 31.28 9.92 3.48
N ALA A 90 32.51 10.36 3.23
CA ALA A 90 33.68 9.48 3.21
C ALA A 90 34.01 8.87 4.59
N ASN A 91 33.65 9.59 5.66
CA ASN A 91 33.81 9.12 7.04
C ASN A 91 32.48 8.73 7.70
N GLU A 92 31.39 8.71 6.92
CA GLU A 92 30.02 8.40 7.38
C GLU A 92 29.67 9.10 8.71
N GLN A 93 29.84 10.42 8.75
CA GLN A 93 29.55 11.23 9.94
C GLN A 93 29.09 12.64 9.56
N PHE A 94 28.37 13.30 10.46
CA PHE A 94 28.15 14.75 10.39
C PHE A 94 28.65 15.45 11.64
N THR A 95 28.98 16.72 11.51
CA THR A 95 29.37 17.56 12.64
C THR A 95 28.46 18.77 12.80
N VAL A 96 28.24 19.16 14.05
CA VAL A 96 27.61 20.42 14.43
C VAL A 96 28.44 21.06 15.53
N GLY A 97 29.12 22.16 15.21
CA GLY A 97 30.14 22.75 16.09
C GLY A 97 31.25 21.74 16.40
N GLU A 98 31.43 21.43 17.68
CA GLU A 98 32.42 20.44 18.17
C GLU A 98 31.87 19.03 18.28
N THR A 99 30.56 18.84 18.13
CA THR A 99 29.91 17.53 18.28
C THR A 99 29.98 16.76 16.96
N VAL A 100 30.44 15.52 17.03
CA VAL A 100 30.49 14.58 15.90
C VAL A 100 29.46 13.50 16.13
N VAL A 101 28.59 13.26 15.14
CA VAL A 101 27.63 12.15 15.14
C VAL A 101 27.97 11.21 14.00
N LYS A 102 28.16 9.93 14.32
CA LYS A 102 28.57 8.90 13.36
C LYS A 102 27.40 8.06 12.90
N LYS A 103 27.57 7.35 11.77
CA LYS A 103 26.67 6.29 11.34
C LYS A 103 26.41 5.30 12.48
N GLY A 104 25.16 4.90 12.65
CA GLY A 104 24.74 3.99 13.72
C GLY A 104 24.44 4.66 15.06
N GLU A 105 24.84 5.92 15.28
CA GLU A 105 24.48 6.64 16.50
C GLU A 105 23.03 7.16 16.45
N TYR A 106 22.38 7.23 17.60
CA TYR A 106 21.00 7.68 17.70
C TYR A 106 20.87 9.20 17.66
N ILE A 107 19.89 9.66 16.88
CA ILE A 107 19.37 11.03 16.95
C ILE A 107 17.85 10.99 17.00
N THR A 108 17.27 12.10 17.47
CA THR A 108 15.82 12.34 17.41
C THR A 108 15.55 13.60 16.60
N LEU A 109 14.58 13.53 15.69
CA LEU A 109 14.10 14.68 14.93
C LEU A 109 12.70 15.05 15.41
N ASP A 110 12.48 16.34 15.64
CA ASP A 110 11.15 16.93 15.72
C ASP A 110 10.91 17.78 14.47
N GLY A 111 10.19 17.19 13.53
CA GLY A 111 9.83 17.83 12.27
C GLY A 111 8.79 18.94 12.42
N SER A 112 8.18 19.11 13.60
CA SER A 112 7.21 20.17 13.90
C SER A 112 7.91 21.44 14.38
N THR A 113 8.96 21.31 15.18
CA THR A 113 9.76 22.44 15.68
C THR A 113 11.02 22.69 14.85
N GLY A 114 11.43 21.73 14.03
CA GLY A 114 12.66 21.76 13.24
C GLY A 114 13.90 21.39 14.06
N GLU A 115 13.74 20.79 15.24
CA GLU A 115 14.83 20.53 16.17
C GLU A 115 15.44 19.14 15.98
N VAL A 116 16.77 19.08 16.08
CA VAL A 116 17.56 17.84 16.01
C VAL A 116 18.17 17.62 17.39
N PHE A 117 17.93 16.47 18.01
CA PHE A 117 18.42 16.12 19.33
C PHE A 117 19.44 14.99 19.27
N GLN A 118 20.42 15.02 20.16
CA GLN A 118 21.35 13.92 20.33
C GLN A 118 20.70 12.79 21.13
N GLY A 119 20.87 11.55 20.66
CA GLY A 119 20.35 10.36 21.32
C GLY A 119 18.90 10.07 20.97
N GLN A 120 18.38 9.03 21.63
CA GLN A 120 17.00 8.59 21.50
C GLN A 120 16.17 9.26 22.59
N LEU A 121 15.20 10.09 22.18
CA LEU A 121 14.16 10.60 23.08
C LEU A 121 12.92 9.73 22.98
N GLU A 122 12.18 9.65 24.09
CA GLU A 122 10.86 9.03 24.12
C GLU A 122 9.87 9.93 23.36
N THR A 123 9.22 9.36 22.35
CA THR A 123 8.15 10.00 21.59
C THR A 123 6.80 9.56 22.15
N GLN A 124 5.81 10.45 22.13
CA GLN A 124 4.42 10.12 22.41
C GLN A 124 3.61 10.27 21.14
N ASP A 125 2.65 9.37 20.93
CA ASP A 125 1.71 9.50 19.84
C ASP A 125 0.85 10.76 20.04
N PRO A 126 0.61 11.55 19.00
CA PRO A 126 -0.21 12.75 19.12
C PRO A 126 -1.65 12.37 19.51
N GLU A 127 -2.13 12.91 20.63
CA GLU A 127 -3.53 12.78 21.01
C GLU A 127 -4.41 13.67 20.11
N LEU A 128 -5.39 13.06 19.44
CA LEU A 128 -6.38 13.79 18.67
C LEU A 128 -7.38 14.47 19.62
N GLY A 129 -7.19 15.78 19.85
CA GLY A 129 -7.99 16.58 20.77
C GLY A 129 -9.48 16.75 20.38
N GLU A 130 -10.25 17.34 21.29
CA GLU A 130 -11.71 17.54 21.15
C GLU A 130 -12.11 18.33 19.89
N ASP A 131 -11.33 19.35 19.51
CA ASP A 131 -11.58 20.14 18.30
C ASP A 131 -11.49 19.30 17.02
N PHE A 132 -10.52 18.37 16.95
CA PHE A 132 -10.37 17.46 15.83
C PHE A 132 -11.57 16.52 15.75
N GLN A 133 -11.97 15.92 16.87
CA GLN A 133 -13.13 15.02 16.92
C GLN A 133 -14.42 15.74 16.52
N THR A 134 -14.60 16.99 16.97
CA THR A 134 -15.75 17.82 16.59
C THR A 134 -15.77 18.09 15.08
N LEU A 135 -14.65 18.52 14.50
CA LEU A 135 -14.55 18.76 13.05
C LEU A 135 -14.80 17.49 12.24
N MET A 136 -14.24 16.37 12.68
CA MET A 136 -14.40 15.07 12.03
C MET A 136 -15.83 14.53 12.16
N GLY A 137 -16.51 14.82 13.27
CA GLY A 137 -17.94 14.54 13.46
C GLY A 137 -18.81 15.33 12.46
N TRP A 138 -18.53 16.61 12.25
CA TRP A 138 -19.21 17.39 11.19
C TRP A 138 -18.91 16.86 9.80
N ALA A 139 -17.65 16.47 9.53
CA ALA A 139 -17.30 15.90 8.23
C ALA A 139 -18.12 14.63 7.94
N ASP A 140 -18.29 13.76 8.94
CA ASP A 140 -19.11 12.55 8.82
C ASP A 140 -20.60 12.84 8.62
N GLU A 141 -21.13 13.90 9.22
CA GLU A 141 -22.54 14.30 9.03
C GLU A 141 -22.84 14.68 7.57
N PHE A 142 -21.89 15.32 6.88
CA PHE A 142 -22.11 15.84 5.53
C PHE A 142 -21.66 14.92 4.40
N ARG A 143 -20.64 14.09 4.60
CA ARG A 143 -20.12 13.24 3.52
C ARG A 143 -21.17 12.22 3.08
N LYS A 144 -21.23 11.96 1.77
CA LYS A 144 -22.15 10.96 1.17
C LYS A 144 -21.46 9.65 0.82
N ILE A 145 -20.15 9.68 0.64
CA ILE A 145 -19.32 8.53 0.27
C ILE A 145 -18.63 7.97 1.52
N GLY A 146 -18.50 6.64 1.58
CA GLY A 146 -17.79 5.97 2.67
C GLY A 146 -16.29 6.23 2.61
N VAL A 147 -15.61 6.13 3.76
CA VAL A 147 -14.15 6.17 3.82
C VAL A 147 -13.62 4.91 4.49
N ARG A 148 -12.99 4.06 3.69
CA ARG A 148 -12.29 2.85 4.15
C ARG A 148 -10.78 3.08 4.20
N THR A 149 -10.07 2.08 4.72
CA THR A 149 -8.61 2.08 4.79
C THR A 149 -7.97 1.00 3.92
N ASN A 150 -6.73 1.24 3.50
CA ASN A 150 -5.82 0.23 2.99
C ASN A 150 -4.94 -0.19 4.17
N ALA A 151 -5.16 -1.40 4.69
CA ALA A 151 -4.47 -1.90 5.87
C ALA A 151 -4.24 -3.41 5.73
N ASP A 152 -3.00 -3.83 5.98
CA ASP A 152 -2.54 -5.18 5.71
C ASP A 152 -2.23 -5.95 7.02
N THR A 153 -2.19 -5.25 8.15
CA THR A 153 -1.91 -5.81 9.49
C THR A 153 -3.04 -5.50 10.48
N PRO A 154 -3.16 -6.28 11.58
CA PRO A 154 -4.09 -5.97 12.66
C PRO A 154 -3.86 -4.58 13.27
N HIS A 155 -2.59 -4.21 13.46
CA HIS A 155 -2.23 -2.90 14.02
C HIS A 155 -2.68 -1.74 13.13
N ASP A 156 -2.38 -1.79 11.83
CA ASP A 156 -2.82 -0.74 10.89
C ASP A 156 -4.34 -0.64 10.81
N SER A 157 -5.02 -1.77 10.97
CA SER A 157 -6.48 -1.85 11.01
C SER A 157 -7.04 -1.12 12.23
N GLU A 158 -6.45 -1.34 13.42
CA GLU A 158 -6.83 -0.63 14.66
C GLU A 158 -6.59 0.87 14.56
N VAL A 159 -5.41 1.27 14.06
CA VAL A 159 -5.04 2.68 13.85
C VAL A 159 -6.04 3.36 12.91
N ALA A 160 -6.32 2.74 11.76
CA ALA A 160 -7.26 3.28 10.79
C ALA A 160 -8.69 3.39 11.36
N ARG A 161 -9.13 2.40 12.12
CA ARG A 161 -10.44 2.45 12.80
C ARG A 161 -10.48 3.58 13.82
N GLY A 162 -9.38 3.84 14.54
CA GLY A 162 -9.23 4.99 15.43
C GLY A 162 -9.37 6.34 14.72
N PHE A 163 -8.96 6.42 13.45
CA PHE A 163 -9.17 7.59 12.59
C PHE A 163 -10.56 7.65 11.93
N GLY A 164 -11.45 6.71 12.23
CA GLY A 164 -12.83 6.66 11.73
C GLY A 164 -12.99 5.97 10.37
N ALA A 165 -12.10 5.04 10.01
CA ALA A 165 -12.29 4.19 8.84
C ALA A 165 -13.50 3.26 9.01
N GLU A 166 -14.33 3.15 7.98
CA GLU A 166 -15.58 2.37 7.96
C GLU A 166 -15.37 0.96 7.37
N GLY A 167 -14.18 0.40 7.59
CA GLY A 167 -13.75 -0.89 7.07
C GLY A 167 -12.48 -0.81 6.22
N ILE A 168 -12.09 -1.95 5.65
CA ILE A 168 -10.90 -2.08 4.80
C ILE A 168 -11.36 -2.19 3.35
N GLY A 169 -10.83 -1.33 2.49
CA GLY A 169 -11.09 -1.36 1.04
C GLY A 169 -9.99 -2.09 0.26
N LEU A 170 -8.84 -2.32 0.88
CA LEU A 170 -7.75 -3.14 0.35
C LEU A 170 -6.85 -3.67 1.48
N CYS A 171 -6.88 -4.98 1.68
CA CYS A 171 -5.87 -5.74 2.42
C CYS A 171 -5.05 -6.54 1.41
N ARG A 172 -3.76 -6.24 1.33
CA ARG A 172 -2.78 -6.89 0.45
C ARG A 172 -2.22 -8.12 1.14
N THR A 173 -2.50 -9.27 0.57
CA THR A 173 -2.05 -10.55 1.14
C THR A 173 -0.54 -10.77 1.00
N GLU A 174 0.14 -9.95 0.22
CA GLU A 174 1.51 -10.23 -0.20
C GLU A 174 2.52 -9.78 0.84
N HIS A 175 2.18 -8.68 1.52
CA HIS A 175 2.90 -8.21 2.70
C HIS A 175 2.90 -9.24 3.82
N MET A 176 1.88 -10.10 3.90
CA MET A 176 1.80 -11.18 4.90
C MET A 176 2.83 -12.30 4.67
N PHE A 177 3.49 -12.35 3.51
CA PHE A 177 4.44 -13.40 3.17
C PHE A 177 5.90 -13.05 3.40
N PHE A 178 6.26 -11.77 3.52
CA PHE A 178 7.67 -11.34 3.54
C PHE A 178 8.37 -11.55 4.88
N GLU A 179 7.64 -11.89 5.95
CA GLU A 179 8.20 -12.01 7.29
C GLU A 179 8.73 -13.43 7.62
N GLY A 180 9.99 -13.51 8.07
CA GLY A 180 10.56 -14.68 8.75
C GLY A 180 10.40 -16.01 8.00
N ASP A 181 9.87 -17.03 8.67
CA ASP A 181 9.71 -18.37 8.07
C ASP A 181 8.65 -18.43 6.95
N ARG A 182 7.83 -17.37 6.80
CA ARG A 182 6.76 -17.32 5.79
C ARG A 182 7.32 -17.17 4.39
N ILE A 183 8.37 -16.37 4.21
CA ILE A 183 8.99 -16.15 2.91
C ILE A 183 9.64 -17.44 2.39
N ASP A 184 10.17 -18.28 3.27
CA ASP A 184 10.76 -19.56 2.88
C ASP A 184 9.71 -20.54 2.33
N ALA A 185 8.54 -20.62 2.97
CA ALA A 185 7.46 -21.48 2.50
C ALA A 185 6.86 -20.99 1.16
N VAL A 186 6.83 -19.67 0.92
CA VAL A 186 6.48 -19.12 -0.40
C VAL A 186 7.56 -19.44 -1.44
N ARG A 187 8.84 -19.34 -1.09
CA ARG A 187 9.94 -19.75 -1.97
C ARG A 187 9.83 -21.24 -2.32
N GLU A 188 9.56 -22.12 -1.36
CA GLU A 188 9.30 -23.54 -1.60
C GLU A 188 8.15 -23.77 -2.60
N MET A 189 7.04 -23.03 -2.44
CA MET A 189 5.91 -23.07 -3.37
C MET A 189 6.34 -22.70 -4.80
N ILE A 190 7.21 -21.69 -4.95
CA ILE A 190 7.67 -21.19 -6.25
C ILE A 190 8.54 -22.22 -6.97
N VAL A 191 9.49 -22.85 -6.29
CA VAL A 191 10.37 -23.89 -6.88
C VAL A 191 9.72 -25.26 -7.03
N ALA A 192 8.51 -25.48 -6.51
CA ALA A 192 7.80 -26.74 -6.64
C ALA A 192 7.56 -27.12 -8.12
N ASP A 193 7.94 -28.36 -8.48
CA ASP A 193 7.75 -28.92 -9.83
C ASP A 193 6.41 -29.64 -9.98
N THR A 194 5.78 -29.98 -8.86
CA THR A 194 4.54 -30.77 -8.81
C THR A 194 3.47 -30.07 -7.97
N LEU A 195 2.21 -30.36 -8.29
CA LEU A 195 1.06 -29.89 -7.52
C LEU A 195 1.15 -30.29 -6.04
N GLU A 196 1.58 -31.53 -5.76
CA GLU A 196 1.69 -32.04 -4.39
C GLU A 196 2.74 -31.27 -3.57
N GLN A 197 3.91 -30.98 -4.16
CA GLN A 197 4.93 -30.15 -3.52
C GLN A 197 4.41 -28.73 -3.27
N ARG A 198 3.70 -28.15 -4.26
CA ARG A 198 3.15 -26.80 -4.12
C ARG A 198 2.10 -26.73 -3.00
N LYS A 199 1.21 -27.72 -2.93
CA LYS A 199 0.21 -27.84 -1.85
C LYS A 199 0.87 -28.04 -0.49
N ALA A 200 1.93 -28.84 -0.39
CA ALA A 200 2.67 -29.02 0.84
C ALA A 200 3.31 -27.72 1.33
N ALA A 201 3.88 -26.91 0.42
CA ALA A 201 4.42 -25.59 0.74
C ALA A 201 3.32 -24.61 1.17
N LEU A 202 2.21 -24.55 0.42
CA LEU A 202 1.06 -23.71 0.74
C LEU A 202 0.44 -24.03 2.11
N ALA A 203 0.38 -25.32 2.49
CA ALA A 203 -0.12 -25.76 3.79
C ALA A 203 0.75 -25.26 4.98
N LYS A 204 2.02 -24.91 4.74
CA LYS A 204 2.87 -24.27 5.76
C LYS A 204 2.52 -22.79 5.95
N VAL A 205 2.06 -22.13 4.89
CA VAL A 205 1.74 -20.69 4.90
C VAL A 205 0.32 -20.41 5.39
N GLU A 206 -0.61 -21.31 5.11
CA GLU A 206 -2.04 -21.16 5.45
C GLU A 206 -2.31 -20.78 6.93
N PRO A 207 -1.65 -21.38 7.94
CA PRO A 207 -1.88 -21.03 9.34
C PRO A 207 -1.53 -19.58 9.67
N TYR A 208 -0.45 -19.06 9.09
CA TYR A 208 0.01 -17.68 9.30
C TYR A 208 -0.99 -16.67 8.72
N GLN A 209 -1.42 -16.88 7.47
CA GLN A 209 -2.47 -16.04 6.88
C GLN A 209 -3.76 -16.08 7.67
N LYS A 210 -4.18 -17.28 8.13
CA LYS A 210 -5.38 -17.41 8.95
C LYS A 210 -5.25 -16.58 10.23
N GLU A 211 -4.11 -16.63 10.91
CA GLU A 211 -3.86 -15.85 12.12
C GLU A 211 -3.91 -14.34 11.86
N ASP A 212 -3.28 -13.87 10.80
CA ASP A 212 -3.32 -12.45 10.42
C ASP A 212 -4.76 -12.00 10.15
N PHE A 213 -5.54 -12.78 9.41
CA PHE A 213 -6.95 -12.47 9.14
C PHE A 213 -7.80 -12.48 10.40
N VAL A 214 -7.55 -13.38 11.37
CA VAL A 214 -8.24 -13.34 12.68
C VAL A 214 -7.96 -12.02 13.38
N GLY A 215 -6.70 -11.55 13.37
CA GLY A 215 -6.34 -10.25 13.94
C GLY A 215 -7.02 -9.09 13.24
N ILE A 216 -7.05 -9.09 11.90
CA ILE A 216 -7.69 -8.05 11.09
C ILE A 216 -9.21 -8.03 11.31
N PHE A 217 -9.88 -9.18 11.31
CA PHE A 217 -11.32 -9.27 11.56
C PHE A 217 -11.69 -8.81 12.97
N LYS A 218 -10.86 -9.11 13.99
CA LYS A 218 -11.02 -8.56 15.34
C LYS A 218 -10.94 -7.04 15.37
N ALA A 219 -9.90 -6.48 14.75
CA ALA A 219 -9.72 -5.03 14.65
C ALA A 219 -10.89 -4.34 13.93
N MET A 220 -11.49 -5.01 12.93
CA MET A 220 -12.59 -4.52 12.11
C MET A 220 -13.96 -5.12 12.49
N ASN A 221 -14.16 -5.55 13.73
CA ASN A 221 -15.45 -6.09 14.20
C ASN A 221 -16.65 -5.19 13.80
N GLY A 222 -17.60 -5.77 13.07
CA GLY A 222 -18.81 -5.12 12.54
C GLY A 222 -18.59 -4.34 11.24
N LEU A 223 -17.37 -4.30 10.72
CA LEU A 223 -17.00 -3.55 9.52
C LEU A 223 -16.53 -4.49 8.39
N PRO A 224 -16.77 -4.11 7.13
CA PRO A 224 -16.36 -4.87 5.96
C PRO A 224 -14.85 -4.85 5.71
N VAL A 225 -14.31 -6.00 5.31
CA VAL A 225 -12.88 -6.20 5.06
C VAL A 225 -12.66 -6.77 3.66
N THR A 226 -12.16 -5.93 2.74
CA THR A 226 -11.80 -6.34 1.38
C THR A 226 -10.38 -6.89 1.32
N ILE A 227 -10.24 -8.16 0.99
CA ILE A 227 -8.97 -8.90 0.91
C ILE A 227 -8.65 -9.20 -0.55
N ARG A 228 -7.49 -8.75 -1.03
CA ARG A 228 -7.02 -9.01 -2.39
C ARG A 228 -6.16 -10.26 -2.42
N THR A 229 -6.51 -11.21 -3.30
CA THR A 229 -5.66 -12.39 -3.53
C THR A 229 -4.31 -11.99 -4.11
N LEU A 230 -3.34 -12.91 -4.07
CA LEU A 230 -1.94 -12.69 -4.48
C LEU A 230 -1.84 -12.03 -5.87
N ASP A 231 -1.11 -10.92 -5.91
CA ASP A 231 -0.96 -10.03 -7.06
C ASP A 231 0.45 -9.94 -7.68
N PRO A 232 1.57 -9.84 -6.95
CA PRO A 232 2.89 -9.65 -7.53
C PRO A 232 3.36 -10.91 -8.27
N PRO A 233 4.24 -10.75 -9.26
CA PRO A 233 4.88 -11.86 -9.94
C PRO A 233 5.80 -12.62 -8.98
N LEU A 234 5.95 -13.92 -9.24
CA LEU A 234 6.68 -14.82 -8.34
C LEU A 234 8.18 -14.46 -8.18
N HIS A 235 8.78 -13.75 -9.13
CA HIS A 235 10.19 -13.38 -9.04
C HIS A 235 10.48 -12.36 -7.93
N GLU A 236 9.50 -11.57 -7.48
CA GLU A 236 9.68 -10.63 -6.36
C GLU A 236 9.94 -11.34 -5.02
N PHE A 237 9.62 -12.63 -4.89
CA PHE A 237 9.90 -13.43 -3.69
C PHE A 237 11.24 -14.17 -3.74
N LEU A 238 11.94 -14.11 -4.89
CA LEU A 238 13.19 -14.82 -5.10
C LEU A 238 14.39 -13.88 -5.06
N PRO A 239 15.55 -14.32 -4.52
CA PRO A 239 16.77 -13.54 -4.55
C PRO A 239 17.28 -13.32 -5.98
N HIS A 240 18.08 -12.27 -6.17
CA HIS A 240 18.63 -11.90 -7.48
C HIS A 240 20.13 -12.15 -7.59
N GLU A 241 20.86 -12.07 -6.48
CA GLU A 241 22.32 -12.25 -6.48
C GLU A 241 22.70 -13.73 -6.36
N ASP A 242 23.75 -14.13 -7.09
CA ASP A 242 24.21 -15.53 -7.12
C ASP A 242 24.55 -16.05 -5.71
N ALA A 243 25.08 -15.19 -4.83
CA ALA A 243 25.39 -15.55 -3.44
C ALA A 243 24.12 -15.89 -2.64
N GLU A 244 23.08 -15.06 -2.76
CA GLU A 244 21.80 -15.26 -2.07
C GLU A 244 21.03 -16.47 -2.63
N ILE A 245 21.15 -16.70 -3.94
CA ILE A 245 20.61 -17.90 -4.59
C ILE A 245 21.32 -19.15 -4.06
N HIS A 246 22.65 -19.10 -3.85
CA HIS A 246 23.39 -20.20 -3.22
C HIS A 246 22.88 -20.50 -1.80
N ASP A 247 22.76 -19.48 -0.96
CA ASP A 247 22.30 -19.63 0.42
C ASP A 247 20.88 -20.20 0.48
N LEU A 248 19.99 -19.72 -0.39
CA LEU A 248 18.62 -20.22 -0.47
C LEU A 248 18.59 -21.68 -0.99
N ALA A 249 19.41 -22.02 -1.98
CA ALA A 249 19.51 -23.38 -2.50
C ALA A 249 19.95 -24.37 -1.40
N ASP A 250 20.96 -24.00 -0.61
CA ASP A 250 21.44 -24.81 0.52
C ASP A 250 20.38 -24.96 1.60
N LYS A 251 19.68 -23.87 1.96
CA LYS A 251 18.59 -23.88 2.94
C LYS A 251 17.43 -24.79 2.53
N MET A 252 17.11 -24.82 1.24
CA MET A 252 16.01 -25.62 0.68
C MET A 252 16.44 -27.04 0.32
N GLY A 253 17.72 -27.37 0.40
CA GLY A 253 18.26 -28.67 0.01
C GLY A 253 18.12 -28.96 -1.50
N ILE A 254 18.18 -27.93 -2.35
CA ILE A 254 18.10 -28.05 -3.81
C ILE A 254 19.43 -27.63 -4.46
N ALA A 255 19.70 -28.12 -5.66
CA ALA A 255 20.90 -27.72 -6.39
C ALA A 255 20.83 -26.24 -6.81
N PHE A 256 21.92 -25.49 -6.61
CA PHE A 256 22.05 -24.08 -7.04
C PHE A 256 21.58 -23.86 -8.49
N GLU A 257 22.08 -24.67 -9.43
CA GLU A 257 21.72 -24.57 -10.85
C GLU A 257 20.21 -24.73 -11.10
N LYS A 258 19.52 -25.54 -10.29
CA LYS A 258 18.07 -25.71 -10.38
C LYS A 258 17.36 -24.43 -9.94
N LEU A 259 17.76 -23.85 -8.81
CA LEU A 259 17.16 -22.61 -8.30
C LEU A 259 17.46 -21.44 -9.22
N LYS A 260 18.72 -21.29 -9.67
CA LYS A 260 19.13 -20.26 -10.63
C LYS A 260 18.35 -20.35 -11.93
N GLY A 261 18.22 -21.55 -12.51
CA GLY A 261 17.39 -21.76 -13.70
C GLY A 261 15.92 -21.39 -13.49
N LYS A 262 15.38 -21.61 -12.27
CA LYS A 262 14.02 -21.18 -11.93
C LYS A 262 13.90 -19.65 -11.84
N VAL A 263 14.82 -18.98 -11.15
CA VAL A 263 14.90 -17.51 -11.05
C VAL A 263 14.96 -16.90 -12.46
N GLU A 264 15.84 -17.39 -13.32
CA GLU A 264 15.98 -16.93 -14.70
C GLU A 264 14.69 -17.17 -15.52
N SER A 265 14.02 -18.30 -15.32
CA SER A 265 12.77 -18.61 -16.04
C SER A 265 11.58 -17.72 -15.63
N LEU A 266 11.60 -17.19 -14.40
CA LEU A 266 10.56 -16.31 -13.87
C LEU A 266 10.88 -14.83 -14.09
N ARG A 267 12.07 -14.52 -14.63
CA ARG A 267 12.46 -13.16 -14.97
C ARG A 267 11.65 -12.66 -16.14
N GLU A 268 11.03 -11.50 -15.96
CA GLU A 268 10.20 -10.87 -16.98
C GLU A 268 10.82 -9.54 -17.42
N ALA A 269 10.63 -9.19 -18.70
CA ALA A 269 11.09 -7.90 -19.20
C ALA A 269 10.25 -6.73 -18.66
N ASN A 270 8.96 -6.96 -18.40
CA ASN A 270 8.02 -5.98 -17.85
C ASN A 270 7.13 -6.62 -16.77
N PRO A 271 7.63 -6.79 -15.53
CA PRO A 271 6.92 -7.45 -14.44
C PRO A 271 5.50 -6.93 -14.18
N MET A 272 5.28 -5.62 -14.30
CA MET A 272 3.98 -4.97 -14.10
C MET A 272 2.88 -5.57 -15.00
N LEU A 273 3.22 -5.95 -16.23
CA LEU A 273 2.28 -6.53 -17.20
C LEU A 273 2.40 -8.06 -17.33
N GLY A 274 3.17 -8.70 -16.45
CA GLY A 274 3.62 -10.08 -16.58
C GLY A 274 2.70 -11.15 -15.96
N PHE A 275 3.33 -12.23 -15.51
CA PHE A 275 2.69 -13.42 -14.98
C PHE A 275 2.37 -13.26 -13.49
N ARG A 276 1.28 -12.54 -13.22
CA ARG A 276 0.89 -12.06 -11.89
C ARG A 276 -0.64 -12.03 -11.72
N GLY A 277 -1.14 -11.67 -10.55
CA GLY A 277 -2.58 -11.48 -10.27
C GLY A 277 -3.44 -12.70 -10.62
N CYS A 278 -4.64 -12.48 -11.17
CA CYS A 278 -5.55 -13.57 -11.53
C CYS A 278 -4.94 -14.58 -12.51
N ARG A 279 -3.95 -14.18 -13.33
CA ARG A 279 -3.28 -15.09 -14.28
C ARG A 279 -2.54 -16.18 -13.54
N LEU A 280 -1.85 -15.80 -12.46
CA LEU A 280 -1.16 -16.72 -11.57
C LEU A 280 -2.15 -17.67 -10.90
N GLY A 281 -3.23 -17.13 -10.31
CA GLY A 281 -4.29 -17.93 -9.68
C GLY A 281 -5.08 -18.82 -10.65
N ILE A 282 -5.08 -18.54 -11.96
CA ILE A 282 -5.70 -19.41 -12.97
C ILE A 282 -4.77 -20.57 -13.33
N VAL A 283 -3.47 -20.32 -13.45
CA VAL A 283 -2.49 -21.36 -13.78
C VAL A 283 -2.21 -22.25 -12.55
N TYR A 284 -2.21 -21.68 -11.35
CA TYR A 284 -1.96 -22.35 -10.07
C TYR A 284 -3.15 -22.12 -9.12
N PRO A 285 -4.31 -22.75 -9.37
CA PRO A 285 -5.54 -22.53 -8.62
C PRO A 285 -5.43 -22.83 -7.12
N GLU A 286 -4.51 -23.73 -6.73
CA GLU A 286 -4.24 -24.06 -5.33
C GLU A 286 -3.78 -22.84 -4.50
N ILE A 287 -3.22 -21.80 -5.12
CA ILE A 287 -2.85 -20.55 -4.44
C ILE A 287 -4.13 -19.83 -3.98
N THR A 288 -5.06 -19.60 -4.90
CA THR A 288 -6.36 -18.97 -4.61
C THR A 288 -7.19 -19.84 -3.66
N GLU A 289 -7.13 -21.17 -3.80
CA GLU A 289 -7.79 -22.10 -2.87
C GLU A 289 -7.29 -21.93 -1.43
N MET A 290 -5.96 -21.88 -1.23
CA MET A 290 -5.35 -21.70 0.08
C MET A 290 -5.75 -20.35 0.69
N GLN A 291 -5.64 -19.26 -0.07
CA GLN A 291 -6.00 -17.93 0.43
C GLN A 291 -7.49 -17.84 0.80
N ALA A 292 -8.38 -18.35 -0.05
CA ALA A 292 -9.81 -18.40 0.25
C ALA A 292 -10.09 -19.24 1.51
N ARG A 293 -9.39 -20.37 1.68
CA ARG A 293 -9.53 -21.22 2.87
C ARG A 293 -9.08 -20.52 4.13
N ALA A 294 -7.94 -19.83 4.10
CA ALA A 294 -7.45 -19.02 5.21
C ALA A 294 -8.43 -17.91 5.60
N ILE A 295 -8.96 -17.16 4.61
CA ILE A 295 -9.95 -16.09 4.81
C ILE A 295 -11.20 -16.64 5.51
N PHE A 296 -11.83 -17.66 4.95
CA PHE A 296 -13.12 -18.15 5.46
C PHE A 296 -12.97 -18.93 6.77
N THR A 297 -11.84 -19.61 6.99
CA THR A 297 -11.57 -20.27 8.27
C THR A 297 -11.35 -19.25 9.37
N ALA A 298 -10.60 -18.17 9.11
CA ALA A 298 -10.42 -17.06 10.05
C ALA A 298 -11.75 -16.35 10.35
N ALA A 299 -12.56 -16.10 9.31
CA ALA A 299 -13.88 -15.48 9.47
C ALA A 299 -14.82 -16.35 10.32
N LYS A 300 -14.85 -17.67 10.08
CA LYS A 300 -15.63 -18.63 10.87
C LYS A 300 -15.17 -18.66 12.34
N GLU A 301 -13.85 -18.72 12.56
CA GLU A 301 -13.26 -18.69 13.90
C GLU A 301 -13.65 -17.40 14.67
N CYS A 302 -13.71 -16.26 13.97
CA CYS A 302 -14.16 -15.00 14.55
C CYS A 302 -15.67 -15.00 14.85
N GLN A 303 -16.51 -15.54 13.96
CA GLN A 303 -17.96 -15.67 14.21
C GLN A 303 -18.24 -16.55 15.43
N ASP A 304 -17.53 -17.66 15.58
CA ASP A 304 -17.64 -18.55 16.74
C ASP A 304 -17.24 -17.85 18.06
N GLN A 305 -16.40 -16.81 17.97
CA GLN A 305 -16.01 -15.92 19.08
C GLN A 305 -16.97 -14.72 19.28
N GLY A 306 -18.06 -14.63 18.51
CA GLY A 306 -19.05 -13.54 18.59
C GLY A 306 -18.61 -12.24 17.92
N ILE A 307 -17.60 -12.28 17.05
CA ILE A 307 -17.15 -11.13 16.24
C ILE A 307 -17.97 -11.10 14.95
N GLU A 308 -18.54 -9.94 14.64
CA GLU A 308 -19.26 -9.74 13.39
C GLU A 308 -18.25 -9.48 12.26
N VAL A 309 -18.27 -10.33 11.22
CA VAL A 309 -17.31 -10.29 10.11
C VAL A 309 -18.04 -10.20 8.78
N HIS A 310 -17.50 -9.36 7.89
CA HIS A 310 -18.06 -9.10 6.56
C HIS A 310 -16.93 -9.20 5.50
N PRO A 311 -16.45 -10.42 5.18
CA PRO A 311 -15.34 -10.61 4.26
C PRO A 311 -15.75 -10.34 2.80
N GLU A 312 -14.92 -9.58 2.09
CA GLU A 312 -15.04 -9.32 0.66
C GLU A 312 -13.77 -9.82 -0.04
N VAL A 313 -13.87 -10.80 -0.94
CA VAL A 313 -12.70 -11.36 -1.65
C VAL A 313 -12.56 -10.68 -3.02
N MET A 314 -11.41 -10.07 -3.26
CA MET A 314 -11.13 -9.29 -4.46
C MET A 314 -10.08 -9.97 -5.35
N ILE A 315 -10.44 -10.20 -6.61
CA ILE A 315 -9.54 -10.77 -7.62
C ILE A 315 -8.83 -9.64 -8.39
N PRO A 316 -7.48 -9.56 -8.36
CA PRO A 316 -6.70 -8.53 -9.05
C PRO A 316 -6.47 -8.86 -10.53
N LEU A 317 -6.10 -7.83 -11.29
CA LEU A 317 -5.60 -7.82 -12.66
C LEU A 317 -6.54 -8.49 -13.68
N VAL A 318 -7.83 -8.50 -13.38
CA VAL A 318 -8.86 -9.08 -14.25
C VAL A 318 -8.98 -8.25 -15.52
N ASN A 319 -8.95 -8.95 -16.66
CA ASN A 319 -9.07 -8.34 -17.97
C ASN A 319 -10.36 -8.77 -18.69
N THR A 320 -10.89 -9.95 -18.35
CA THR A 320 -12.03 -10.61 -18.98
C THR A 320 -12.99 -11.20 -17.94
N LEU A 321 -14.25 -11.36 -18.33
CA LEU A 321 -15.26 -12.05 -17.50
C LEU A 321 -14.85 -13.48 -17.12
N GLU A 322 -14.21 -14.21 -18.04
CA GLU A 322 -13.86 -15.62 -17.80
C GLU A 322 -12.72 -15.78 -16.79
N GLU A 323 -11.76 -14.85 -16.78
CA GLU A 323 -10.72 -14.82 -15.73
C GLU A 323 -11.34 -14.64 -14.35
N LEU A 324 -12.25 -13.66 -14.20
CA LEU A 324 -12.95 -13.45 -12.94
C LEU A 324 -13.81 -14.65 -12.56
N ARG A 325 -14.59 -15.20 -13.50
CA ARG A 325 -15.49 -16.33 -13.24
C ARG A 325 -14.73 -17.52 -12.67
N ARG A 326 -13.60 -17.89 -13.27
CA ARG A 326 -12.78 -19.03 -12.81
C ARG A 326 -12.27 -18.84 -11.38
N GLN A 327 -11.81 -17.64 -11.04
CA GLN A 327 -11.35 -17.34 -9.69
C GLN A 327 -12.51 -17.28 -8.68
N ALA A 328 -13.63 -16.65 -9.07
CA ALA A 328 -14.83 -16.58 -8.24
C ALA A 328 -15.41 -17.97 -7.94
N ASP A 329 -15.40 -18.89 -8.91
CA ASP A 329 -15.86 -20.27 -8.72
C ASP A 329 -14.99 -21.03 -7.72
N ILE A 330 -13.66 -20.80 -7.70
CA ILE A 330 -12.75 -21.34 -6.68
C ILE A 330 -13.13 -20.80 -5.31
N VAL A 331 -13.24 -19.47 -5.16
CA VAL A 331 -13.57 -18.82 -3.90
C VAL A 331 -14.90 -19.32 -3.35
N ARG A 332 -15.95 -19.37 -4.19
CA ARG A 332 -17.29 -19.83 -3.79
C ARG A 332 -17.31 -21.30 -3.39
N ARG A 333 -16.60 -22.16 -4.12
CA ARG A 333 -16.47 -23.57 -3.75
C ARG A 333 -15.80 -23.73 -2.39
N VAL A 334 -14.68 -23.04 -2.14
CA VAL A 334 -13.97 -23.12 -0.87
C VAL A 334 -14.79 -22.56 0.29
N ALA A 335 -15.53 -21.46 0.08
CA ALA A 335 -16.47 -20.97 1.08
C ALA A 335 -17.52 -22.03 1.46
N GLY A 336 -18.05 -22.74 0.47
CA GLY A 336 -18.97 -23.87 0.69
C GLY A 336 -18.35 -25.05 1.42
N GLU A 337 -17.08 -25.39 1.13
CA GLU A 337 -16.32 -26.43 1.83
C GLU A 337 -16.08 -26.09 3.31
N VAL A 338 -15.79 -24.81 3.63
CA VAL A 338 -15.63 -24.31 5.00
C VAL A 338 -16.99 -24.10 5.71
N GLY A 339 -18.07 -24.00 4.94
CA GLY A 339 -19.42 -23.69 5.42
C GLY A 339 -19.50 -22.27 5.97
N PHE A 340 -19.01 -21.29 5.21
CA PHE A 340 -19.12 -19.86 5.51
C PHE A 340 -20.07 -19.18 4.51
N GLU A 341 -20.98 -18.35 5.02
CA GLU A 341 -21.95 -17.56 4.25
C GLU A 341 -21.80 -16.07 4.58
N GLY A 342 -22.38 -15.18 3.78
CA GLY A 342 -22.31 -13.73 4.04
C GLY A 342 -20.99 -13.09 3.64
N TYR A 343 -20.49 -13.42 2.45
CA TYR A 343 -19.30 -12.81 1.84
C TYR A 343 -19.64 -12.26 0.45
N LEU A 344 -18.79 -11.39 -0.08
CA LEU A 344 -18.87 -10.93 -1.46
C LEU A 344 -17.63 -11.35 -2.26
N VAL A 345 -17.81 -11.61 -3.55
CA VAL A 345 -16.70 -11.77 -4.50
C VAL A 345 -16.75 -10.64 -5.52
N GLY A 346 -15.65 -9.90 -5.63
CA GLY A 346 -15.51 -8.77 -6.52
C GLY A 346 -14.17 -8.75 -7.21
N THR A 347 -13.87 -7.65 -7.87
CA THR A 347 -12.64 -7.53 -8.66
C THR A 347 -12.08 -6.13 -8.64
N MET A 348 -10.76 -6.06 -8.83
CA MET A 348 -10.10 -4.79 -9.08
C MET A 348 -10.29 -4.38 -10.55
N ILE A 349 -10.74 -3.16 -10.78
CA ILE A 349 -10.79 -2.53 -12.11
C ILE A 349 -9.56 -1.66 -12.26
N GLU A 350 -8.50 -2.27 -12.80
CA GLU A 350 -7.17 -1.66 -12.90
C GLU A 350 -6.54 -1.78 -14.28
N LEU A 351 -7.26 -2.38 -15.23
CA LEU A 351 -6.88 -2.44 -16.64
C LEU A 351 -7.92 -1.69 -17.49
N PRO A 352 -7.52 -0.92 -18.52
CA PRO A 352 -8.44 -0.16 -19.35
C PRO A 352 -9.52 -1.02 -19.98
N ARG A 353 -9.15 -2.24 -20.43
CA ARG A 353 -10.13 -3.18 -20.99
C ARG A 353 -11.17 -3.62 -19.95
N ALA A 354 -10.80 -3.79 -18.67
CA ALA A 354 -11.74 -4.15 -17.62
C ALA A 354 -12.82 -3.07 -17.44
N ALA A 355 -12.42 -1.80 -17.43
CA ALA A 355 -13.36 -0.66 -17.42
C ALA A 355 -14.24 -0.66 -18.69
N LEU A 356 -13.66 -0.91 -19.86
CA LEU A 356 -14.39 -0.94 -21.13
C LEU A 356 -15.37 -2.12 -21.24
N VAL A 357 -15.19 -3.24 -20.54
CA VAL A 357 -16.13 -4.38 -20.56
C VAL A 357 -16.77 -4.64 -19.20
N ALA A 358 -16.84 -3.61 -18.37
CA ALA A 358 -17.31 -3.68 -17.00
C ALA A 358 -18.77 -4.18 -16.87
N ASP A 359 -19.60 -3.97 -17.90
CA ASP A 359 -20.95 -4.55 -18.00
C ASP A 359 -20.92 -6.07 -17.95
N LYS A 360 -19.95 -6.70 -18.64
CA LYS A 360 -19.78 -8.16 -18.62
C LYS A 360 -19.19 -8.63 -17.31
N ILE A 361 -18.17 -7.94 -16.80
CA ILE A 361 -17.50 -8.32 -15.54
C ILE A 361 -18.50 -8.28 -14.36
N ALA A 362 -19.42 -7.31 -14.35
CA ALA A 362 -20.46 -7.17 -13.33
C ALA A 362 -21.52 -8.29 -13.31
N GLU A 363 -21.55 -9.18 -14.33
CA GLU A 363 -22.37 -10.41 -14.28
C GLU A 363 -21.93 -11.31 -13.10
N VAL A 364 -20.62 -11.32 -12.79
CA VAL A 364 -20.04 -12.14 -11.71
C VAL A 364 -19.64 -11.31 -10.50
N ALA A 365 -19.05 -10.12 -10.71
CA ALA A 365 -18.58 -9.27 -9.64
C ALA A 365 -19.73 -8.66 -8.84
N GLU A 366 -19.63 -8.73 -7.52
CA GLU A 366 -20.58 -8.12 -6.59
C GLU A 366 -20.11 -6.74 -6.12
N PHE A 367 -18.83 -6.45 -6.29
CA PHE A 367 -18.25 -5.12 -6.15
C PHE A 367 -17.08 -4.89 -7.11
N PHE A 368 -16.81 -3.62 -7.41
CA PHE A 368 -15.59 -3.16 -8.05
C PHE A 368 -14.76 -2.33 -7.07
N SER A 369 -13.44 -2.50 -7.12
CA SER A 369 -12.50 -1.55 -6.56
C SER A 369 -11.60 -1.04 -7.66
N PHE A 370 -11.59 0.26 -7.95
CA PHE A 370 -10.65 0.80 -8.92
C PHE A 370 -9.23 0.77 -8.33
N GLY A 371 -8.33 0.07 -9.00
CA GLY A 371 -6.89 0.10 -8.71
C GLY A 371 -6.24 1.17 -9.57
N THR A 372 -6.42 2.44 -9.21
CA THR A 372 -6.03 3.54 -10.10
C THR A 372 -4.54 3.66 -10.33
N ASN A 373 -3.70 3.09 -9.47
CA ASN A 373 -2.26 3.12 -9.69
C ASN A 373 -1.94 2.39 -11.00
N ASP A 374 -2.34 1.12 -11.12
CA ASP A 374 -2.14 0.33 -12.33
C ASP A 374 -3.02 0.79 -13.51
N LEU A 375 -4.21 1.31 -13.23
CA LEU A 375 -5.05 1.92 -14.27
C LEU A 375 -4.37 3.14 -14.89
N THR A 376 -3.76 4.02 -14.08
CA THR A 376 -2.97 5.15 -14.58
C THR A 376 -1.78 4.66 -15.39
N GLN A 377 -1.01 3.68 -14.89
CA GLN A 377 0.15 3.16 -15.60
C GLN A 377 -0.21 2.68 -17.00
N THR A 378 -1.28 1.89 -17.10
CA THR A 378 -1.69 1.24 -18.35
C THR A 378 -2.47 2.16 -19.28
N THR A 379 -3.18 3.17 -18.75
CA THR A 379 -3.88 4.17 -19.56
C THR A 379 -2.91 5.17 -20.16
N MET A 380 -1.93 5.63 -19.38
CA MET A 380 -0.97 6.63 -19.82
C MET A 380 0.27 6.03 -20.49
N GLY A 381 0.49 4.72 -20.34
CA GLY A 381 1.70 4.05 -20.81
C GLY A 381 2.94 4.47 -20.04
N ILE A 382 2.80 4.73 -18.73
CA ILE A 382 3.87 5.21 -17.86
C ILE A 382 4.13 4.14 -16.78
N SER A 383 5.34 3.57 -16.78
CA SER A 383 5.83 2.77 -15.65
C SER A 383 6.04 3.69 -14.46
N ARG A 384 5.44 3.37 -13.32
CA ARG A 384 5.56 4.14 -12.09
C ARG A 384 7.00 4.18 -11.61
N ASP A 385 7.70 3.05 -11.67
CA ASP A 385 9.07 2.90 -11.21
C ASP A 385 10.06 3.70 -12.07
N ASP A 386 9.75 3.91 -13.36
CA ASP A 386 10.58 4.69 -14.28
C ASP A 386 10.14 6.16 -14.42
N SER A 387 8.95 6.50 -13.91
CA SER A 387 8.29 7.80 -14.13
C SER A 387 9.10 9.00 -13.61
N ALA A 388 9.84 8.80 -12.51
CA ALA A 388 10.65 9.83 -11.87
C ALA A 388 11.70 10.46 -12.80
N ARG A 389 12.08 9.75 -13.89
CA ARG A 389 13.06 10.23 -14.88
C ARG A 389 12.53 11.38 -15.75
N PHE A 390 11.21 11.53 -15.92
CA PHE A 390 10.65 12.52 -16.84
C PHE A 390 9.38 13.22 -16.35
N VAL A 391 8.55 12.60 -15.50
CA VAL A 391 7.30 13.21 -15.00
C VAL A 391 7.53 14.55 -14.30
N PRO A 392 8.55 14.74 -13.45
CA PRO A 392 8.82 16.04 -12.85
C PRO A 392 9.04 17.15 -13.89
N LYS A 393 9.74 16.83 -14.99
CA LYS A 393 9.98 17.76 -16.10
C LYS A 393 8.68 18.08 -16.84
N TYR A 394 7.80 17.10 -17.02
CA TYR A 394 6.50 17.30 -17.66
C TYR A 394 5.59 18.23 -16.85
N VAL A 395 5.62 18.12 -15.52
CA VAL A 395 4.88 19.02 -14.62
C VAL A 395 5.48 20.43 -14.64
N GLU A 396 6.82 20.55 -14.58
CA GLU A 396 7.52 21.85 -14.67
C GLU A 396 7.16 22.59 -15.96
N GLU A 397 7.14 21.88 -17.10
CA GLU A 397 6.81 22.43 -18.41
C GLU A 397 5.31 22.53 -18.68
N LYS A 398 4.47 22.15 -17.72
CA LYS A 398 3.00 22.15 -17.82
C LYS A 398 2.47 21.31 -18.98
N ILE A 399 3.21 20.27 -19.38
CA ILE A 399 2.73 19.21 -20.27
C ILE A 399 1.69 18.38 -19.51
N LEU A 400 1.99 18.08 -18.24
CA LEU A 400 1.04 17.57 -17.28
C LEU A 400 0.76 18.66 -16.24
N ARG A 401 -0.48 18.72 -15.76
CA ARG A 401 -0.85 19.68 -14.72
C ARG A 401 -0.26 19.28 -13.37
N ASP A 402 -0.37 18.00 -13.04
CA ASP A 402 0.03 17.40 -11.77
C ASP A 402 0.68 16.02 -12.07
N ASP A 403 1.36 15.43 -11.09
CA ASP A 403 1.83 14.04 -11.18
C ASP A 403 0.61 13.09 -11.20
N PRO A 404 0.40 12.31 -12.26
CA PRO A 404 -0.80 11.48 -12.43
C PRO A 404 -0.88 10.27 -11.48
N PHE A 405 0.19 9.99 -10.73
CA PHE A 405 0.19 8.98 -9.66
C PHE A 405 -0.15 9.57 -8.29
N GLN A 406 -0.10 10.90 -8.15
CA GLN A 406 -0.48 11.61 -6.93
C GLN A 406 -1.89 12.16 -7.02
N VAL A 407 -2.22 12.81 -8.14
CA VAL A 407 -3.52 13.40 -8.46
C VAL A 407 -4.11 12.65 -9.64
N LEU A 408 -5.35 12.17 -9.50
CA LEU A 408 -6.03 11.44 -10.54
C LEU A 408 -6.11 12.28 -11.83
N ASP A 409 -5.63 11.72 -12.95
CA ASP A 409 -5.92 12.25 -14.27
C ASP A 409 -7.42 12.10 -14.59
N GLN A 410 -8.18 13.17 -14.39
CA GLN A 410 -9.63 13.16 -14.59
C GLN A 410 -10.00 13.13 -16.09
N GLU A 411 -9.13 13.60 -16.98
CA GLU A 411 -9.44 13.70 -18.42
C GLU A 411 -9.22 12.38 -19.16
N GLY A 412 -8.28 11.54 -18.72
CA GLY A 412 -8.05 10.20 -19.27
C GLY A 412 -8.52 9.09 -18.33
N VAL A 413 -7.80 8.88 -17.23
CA VAL A 413 -8.07 7.80 -16.26
C VAL A 413 -9.47 7.93 -15.64
N GLY A 414 -9.90 9.16 -15.34
CA GLY A 414 -11.23 9.47 -14.83
C GLY A 414 -12.36 9.00 -15.76
N GLN A 415 -12.20 9.13 -17.07
CA GLN A 415 -13.20 8.62 -18.02
C GLN A 415 -13.35 7.10 -17.94
N LEU A 416 -12.27 6.36 -17.71
CA LEU A 416 -12.35 4.91 -17.52
C LEU A 416 -13.06 4.56 -16.21
N VAL A 417 -12.84 5.34 -15.15
CA VAL A 417 -13.58 5.19 -13.88
C VAL A 417 -15.08 5.41 -14.09
N GLU A 418 -15.47 6.49 -14.78
CA GLU A 418 -16.87 6.78 -15.12
C GLU A 418 -17.49 5.67 -15.98
N ILE A 419 -16.83 5.28 -17.07
CA ILE A 419 -17.29 4.22 -17.98
C ILE A 419 -17.46 2.90 -17.24
N GLY A 420 -16.46 2.50 -16.45
CA GLY A 420 -16.49 1.26 -15.68
C GLY A 420 -17.64 1.24 -14.67
N THR A 421 -17.84 2.35 -13.96
CA THR A 421 -18.92 2.50 -12.97
C THR A 421 -20.29 2.43 -13.63
N GLN A 422 -20.51 3.19 -14.72
CA GLN A 422 -21.78 3.24 -15.44
C GLN A 422 -22.12 1.89 -16.08
N ARG A 423 -21.15 1.24 -16.73
CA ARG A 423 -21.37 -0.06 -17.39
C ARG A 423 -21.60 -1.17 -16.37
N GLY A 424 -20.82 -1.21 -15.28
CA GLY A 424 -21.03 -2.19 -14.21
C GLY A 424 -22.43 -2.07 -13.60
N ARG A 425 -22.84 -0.84 -13.25
CA ARG A 425 -24.16 -0.59 -12.66
C ARG A 425 -25.33 -0.81 -13.62
N LYS A 426 -25.09 -0.74 -14.93
CA LYS A 426 -26.09 -1.11 -15.95
C LYS A 426 -26.45 -2.60 -15.87
N THR A 427 -25.49 -3.47 -15.57
CA THR A 427 -25.72 -4.91 -15.42
C THR A 427 -26.18 -5.26 -14.02
N ARG A 428 -25.61 -4.63 -12.98
CA ARG A 428 -25.92 -4.87 -11.57
C ARG A 428 -26.20 -3.55 -10.86
N SER A 429 -27.47 -3.19 -10.69
CA SER A 429 -27.87 -1.87 -10.16
C SER A 429 -27.40 -1.58 -8.74
N ASP A 430 -27.21 -2.62 -7.94
CA ASP A 430 -26.71 -2.59 -6.55
C ASP A 430 -25.19 -2.82 -6.46
N LEU A 431 -24.46 -2.80 -7.59
CA LEU A 431 -23.02 -2.98 -7.62
C LEU A 431 -22.33 -1.92 -6.75
N LYS A 432 -21.64 -2.38 -5.71
CA LYS A 432 -20.77 -1.57 -4.87
C LYS A 432 -19.51 -1.22 -5.63
N VAL A 433 -19.15 0.06 -5.71
CA VAL A 433 -17.99 0.55 -6.44
C VAL A 433 -17.16 1.42 -5.52
N GLY A 434 -15.90 1.06 -5.33
CA GLY A 434 -14.95 1.88 -4.58
C GLY A 434 -13.66 2.10 -5.35
N ILE A 435 -12.70 2.71 -4.68
CA ILE A 435 -11.35 3.00 -5.16
C ILE A 435 -10.37 2.65 -4.05
N CYS A 436 -9.28 1.99 -4.40
CA CYS A 436 -8.14 1.78 -3.51
C CYS A 436 -6.86 2.25 -4.18
N GLY A 437 -6.05 3.01 -3.45
CA GLY A 437 -4.77 3.52 -3.95
C GLY A 437 -4.47 4.89 -3.39
N GLU A 438 -3.46 5.55 -3.94
CA GLU A 438 -2.99 6.84 -3.42
C GLU A 438 -4.00 7.96 -3.68
N HIS A 439 -4.67 7.91 -4.83
CA HIS A 439 -5.75 8.84 -5.18
C HIS A 439 -6.93 8.79 -4.20
N GLY A 440 -7.15 7.66 -3.50
CA GLY A 440 -8.24 7.52 -2.52
C GLY A 440 -8.09 8.43 -1.30
N GLY A 441 -6.90 9.02 -1.08
CA GLY A 441 -6.64 9.98 -0.01
C GLY A 441 -6.25 11.37 -0.51
N GLU A 442 -6.29 11.63 -1.82
CA GLU A 442 -5.95 12.94 -2.41
C GLU A 442 -7.24 13.76 -2.56
N PRO A 443 -7.33 14.96 -1.96
CA PRO A 443 -8.60 15.68 -1.86
C PRO A 443 -9.33 15.91 -3.18
N SER A 444 -8.63 16.31 -4.24
CA SER A 444 -9.29 16.61 -5.53
C SER A 444 -9.80 15.34 -6.22
N SER A 445 -9.07 14.23 -6.08
CA SER A 445 -9.45 12.90 -6.55
C SER A 445 -10.63 12.35 -5.76
N VAL A 446 -10.64 12.51 -4.42
CA VAL A 446 -11.78 12.12 -3.56
C VAL A 446 -13.05 12.86 -3.98
N VAL A 447 -12.96 14.17 -4.26
CA VAL A 447 -14.09 14.95 -4.78
C VAL A 447 -14.57 14.39 -6.13
N PHE A 448 -13.66 14.05 -7.05
CA PHE A 448 -14.03 13.42 -8.32
C PHE A 448 -14.77 12.09 -8.13
N PHE A 449 -14.27 11.21 -7.25
CA PHE A 449 -14.91 9.91 -6.98
C PHE A 449 -16.29 10.05 -6.33
N ALA A 450 -16.44 11.01 -5.40
CA ALA A 450 -17.73 11.33 -4.81
C ALA A 450 -18.74 11.78 -5.88
N ASN A 451 -18.33 12.68 -6.78
CA ASN A 451 -19.19 13.20 -7.86
C ASN A 451 -19.51 12.14 -8.93
N THR A 452 -18.59 11.19 -9.16
CA THR A 452 -18.81 10.04 -10.05
C THR A 452 -19.80 9.01 -9.44
N GLY A 453 -20.13 9.18 -8.15
CA GLY A 453 -21.09 8.36 -7.44
C GLY A 453 -20.52 7.03 -6.96
N LEU A 454 -19.21 6.96 -6.68
CA LEU A 454 -18.64 5.80 -5.98
C LEU A 454 -19.24 5.64 -4.58
N ASN A 455 -19.24 4.42 -4.06
CA ASN A 455 -19.74 4.09 -2.73
C ASN A 455 -18.74 4.38 -1.62
N TYR A 456 -17.44 4.24 -1.88
CA TYR A 456 -16.39 4.56 -0.91
C TYR A 456 -15.06 4.93 -1.59
N VAL A 457 -14.20 5.65 -0.86
CA VAL A 457 -12.76 5.75 -1.13
C VAL A 457 -11.97 4.97 -0.09
N SER A 458 -10.79 4.47 -0.45
CA SER A 458 -9.91 3.71 0.44
C SER A 458 -8.46 4.17 0.33
N CYS A 459 -7.88 4.62 1.45
CA CYS A 459 -6.55 5.22 1.53
C CYS A 459 -5.76 4.68 2.73
N SER A 460 -4.47 5.01 2.85
CA SER A 460 -3.68 4.59 4.01
C SER A 460 -4.25 5.13 5.34
N PRO A 461 -3.98 4.49 6.50
CA PRO A 461 -4.61 4.83 7.78
C PRO A 461 -4.57 6.33 8.12
N TYR A 462 -3.40 6.95 7.99
CA TYR A 462 -3.19 8.37 8.31
C TYR A 462 -3.85 9.34 7.32
N ARG A 463 -4.27 8.88 6.13
CA ARG A 463 -5.00 9.68 5.15
C ARG A 463 -6.51 9.59 5.31
N VAL A 464 -7.02 8.72 6.20
CA VAL A 464 -8.45 8.59 6.49
C VAL A 464 -9.09 9.93 6.90
N PRO A 465 -8.51 10.73 7.83
CA PRO A 465 -9.09 12.03 8.18
C PRO A 465 -9.15 13.01 7.00
N ILE A 466 -8.12 13.00 6.14
CA ILE A 466 -8.06 13.85 4.95
C ILE A 466 -9.16 13.44 3.96
N ALA A 467 -9.32 12.15 3.71
CA ALA A 467 -10.36 11.63 2.82
C ALA A 467 -11.77 11.91 3.36
N ARG A 468 -12.00 11.78 4.68
CA ARG A 468 -13.27 12.14 5.33
C ARG A 468 -13.62 13.61 5.13
N LEU A 469 -12.66 14.50 5.38
CA LEU A 469 -12.86 15.93 5.19
C LEU A 469 -13.10 16.28 3.71
N ALA A 470 -12.31 15.72 2.78
CA ALA A 470 -12.48 15.95 1.35
C ALA A 470 -13.84 15.45 0.84
N ALA A 471 -14.30 14.28 1.32
CA ALA A 471 -15.62 13.74 1.00
C ALA A 471 -16.77 14.63 1.50
N ALA A 472 -16.63 15.21 2.70
CA ALA A 472 -17.59 16.17 3.23
C ALA A 472 -17.60 17.47 2.41
N GLN A 473 -16.42 17.97 2.04
CA GLN A 473 -16.28 19.15 1.19
C GLN A 473 -16.89 18.93 -0.20
N ALA A 474 -16.77 17.74 -0.78
CA ALA A 474 -17.44 17.38 -2.03
C ALA A 474 -18.96 17.54 -1.91
N ALA A 475 -19.55 16.95 -0.86
CA ALA A 475 -20.99 17.02 -0.61
C ALA A 475 -21.50 18.44 -0.32
N LEU A 476 -20.73 19.24 0.42
CA LEU A 476 -21.06 20.64 0.73
C LEU A 476 -20.85 21.59 -0.45
N GLY A 477 -19.86 21.32 -1.31
CA GLY A 477 -19.58 22.08 -2.52
C GLY A 477 -20.71 21.99 -3.55
N GLU A 478 -21.39 20.84 -3.62
CA GLU A 478 -22.64 20.69 -4.37
C GLU A 478 -23.76 21.57 -3.79
N ALA A 479 -23.89 21.63 -2.46
CA ALA A 479 -24.98 22.35 -1.79
C ALA A 479 -24.90 23.89 -1.89
N ARG A 480 -23.74 24.47 -2.23
CA ARG A 480 -23.55 25.93 -2.37
C ARG A 480 -23.65 26.47 -3.80
N ARG A 481 -23.84 25.63 -4.82
CA ARG A 481 -24.12 26.11 -6.19
C ARG A 481 -25.58 26.44 -6.45
N ASP A 482 -26.50 26.04 -5.56
CA ASP A 482 -27.95 26.28 -5.67
C ASP A 482 -28.51 27.36 -4.70
N LYS A 483 -27.75 28.45 -4.44
CA LYS A 483 -28.31 29.64 -3.78
C LYS A 483 -27.81 30.95 -4.37
#